data_AF-A0A7S0G451-F1
#
_entry.id   AF-A0A7S0G451-F1
#
_cell.length_a   1.000
_cell.length_b   1.000
_cell.length_c   1.000
_cell.angle_alpha   90.00
_cell.angle_beta   90.00
_cell.angle_gamma   90.00
#
_symmetry.space_group_name_H-M   'P 1'
#
loop_
_entity.id
_entity.type
_entity.pdbx_description
1 polymer ?
#
loop_
_entity_poly.entity_id
_entity_poly.type
_entity_poly.pdbx_seq_one_letter_code
_entity_poly.pdbx_strand_id
1 'polypeptide(L)'
;VPISPMLAKPTKGIEEVVEKFSDQPFTCEYKYDGERAQIHRLADGSIQIYSRNAENQSEKYPDVKLAVQDALGPDCTNSQYILDAEVVAINPQTNQILPFQSLQTRARRDVSVAEVKVAVCIFAFDLLYFDKPLIHDPLKQRREKLRTCFVEKEPLFTFAKGRDMNDPGEITDYLHESVKGGCEGLMVKQLLGPAATYEPA
;
A
#
# COMPACT_ATOMS: atom_id res chain seq x y z
N VAL A 1 -2.48 6.33 -17.04
CA VAL A 1 -3.69 5.46 -17.14
C VAL A 1 -3.62 4.50 -15.97
N PRO A 2 -4.67 4.42 -15.12
CA PRO A 2 -4.67 3.52 -13.97
C PRO A 2 -4.60 2.05 -14.41
N ILE A 3 -3.86 1.24 -13.65
CA ILE A 3 -3.75 -0.22 -13.84
C ILE A 3 -4.85 -0.88 -13.01
N SER A 4 -5.58 -1.85 -13.58
CA SER A 4 -6.56 -2.63 -12.80
C SER A 4 -5.90 -3.24 -11.56
N PRO A 5 -6.50 -3.09 -10.36
CA PRO A 5 -5.89 -3.60 -9.14
C PRO A 5 -5.83 -5.13 -9.14
N MET A 6 -4.70 -5.69 -8.69
CA MET A 6 -4.64 -7.11 -8.33
C MET A 6 -5.57 -7.35 -7.12
N LEU A 7 -6.41 -8.39 -7.23
CA LEU A 7 -7.41 -8.76 -6.23
C LEU A 7 -6.94 -9.92 -5.35
N ALA A 8 -7.39 -9.92 -4.09
CA ALA A 8 -7.16 -11.04 -3.18
C ALA A 8 -8.32 -12.04 -3.25
N LYS A 9 -7.99 -13.32 -3.07
CA LYS A 9 -8.97 -14.37 -2.81
C LYS A 9 -9.14 -14.50 -1.29
N PRO A 10 -10.37 -14.53 -0.75
CA PRO A 10 -10.58 -14.80 0.65
C PRO A 10 -10.14 -16.24 0.96
N THR A 11 -9.44 -16.42 2.07
CA THR A 11 -8.99 -17.73 2.55
C THR A 11 -9.76 -18.07 3.82
N LYS A 12 -10.19 -19.33 3.99
CA LYS A 12 -11.05 -19.73 5.11
C LYS A 12 -10.29 -20.07 6.39
N GLY A 13 -8.97 -20.21 6.33
CA GLY A 13 -8.11 -20.57 7.45
C GLY A 13 -6.64 -20.44 7.10
N ILE A 14 -5.79 -20.49 8.12
CA ILE A 14 -4.32 -20.42 7.94
C ILE A 14 -3.82 -21.70 7.26
N GLU A 15 -4.48 -22.83 7.48
CA GLU A 15 -4.13 -24.12 6.88
C GLU A 15 -4.18 -24.05 5.35
N GLU A 16 -5.20 -23.39 4.77
CA GLU A 16 -5.32 -23.20 3.32
C GLU A 16 -4.23 -22.27 2.77
N VAL A 17 -3.79 -21.27 3.55
CA VAL A 17 -2.63 -20.44 3.19
C VAL A 17 -1.38 -21.32 3.10
N VAL A 18 -1.15 -22.12 4.13
CA VAL A 18 0.06 -22.96 4.28
C VAL A 18 0.13 -24.02 3.19
N GLU A 19 -1.01 -24.66 2.89
CA GLU A 19 -1.11 -25.64 1.80
C GLU A 19 -0.82 -24.97 0.45
N LYS A 20 -1.39 -23.79 0.20
CA LYS A 20 -1.23 -23.06 -1.06
C LYS A 20 0.20 -22.56 -1.30
N PHE A 21 0.89 -22.11 -0.25
CA PHE A 21 2.24 -21.57 -0.33
C PHE A 21 3.32 -22.56 0.14
N SER A 22 2.97 -23.84 0.27
CA SER A 22 3.91 -24.90 0.65
C SER A 22 5.15 -24.85 -0.25
N ASP A 23 6.33 -24.79 0.37
CA ASP A 23 7.65 -24.68 -0.28
C ASP A 23 7.88 -23.41 -1.14
N GLN A 24 7.03 -22.38 -1.01
CA GLN A 24 7.19 -21.09 -1.70
C GLN A 24 7.40 -19.95 -0.70
N PRO A 25 8.42 -19.10 -0.86
CA PRO A 25 8.57 -17.92 -0.02
C PRO A 25 7.38 -16.97 -0.18
N PHE A 26 6.75 -16.62 0.94
CA PHE A 26 5.65 -15.65 1.00
C PHE A 26 5.88 -14.63 2.11
N THR A 27 5.10 -13.55 2.04
CA THR A 27 5.06 -12.51 3.07
C THR A 27 3.63 -12.34 3.56
N CYS A 28 3.49 -12.08 4.85
CA CYS A 28 2.26 -11.66 5.47
C CYS A 28 2.38 -10.16 5.75
N GLU A 29 1.52 -9.35 5.16
CA GLU A 29 1.44 -7.91 5.38
C GLU A 29 0.12 -7.56 6.06
N TYR A 30 0.10 -6.50 6.85
CA TYR A 30 -1.13 -6.01 7.46
C TYR A 30 -2.14 -5.62 6.38
N LYS A 31 -3.40 -6.06 6.56
CA LYS A 31 -4.54 -5.66 5.74
C LYS A 31 -5.16 -4.42 6.36
N TYR A 32 -4.72 -3.26 5.90
CA TYR A 32 -5.16 -1.96 6.40
C TYR A 32 -6.62 -1.66 6.02
N ASP A 33 -7.36 -1.02 6.93
CA ASP A 33 -8.75 -0.58 6.74
C ASP A 33 -8.79 0.87 6.23
N GLY A 34 -8.69 1.06 4.91
CA GLY A 34 -8.55 2.39 4.30
C GLY A 34 -9.16 2.51 2.92
N GLU A 35 -8.66 3.47 2.15
CA GLU A 35 -8.92 3.56 0.72
C GLU A 35 -7.66 3.21 -0.06
N ARG A 36 -7.75 2.18 -0.90
CA ARG A 36 -6.71 1.88 -1.88
C ARG A 36 -6.48 3.07 -2.81
N ALA A 37 -5.25 3.52 -2.87
CA ALA A 37 -4.78 4.64 -3.66
C ALA A 37 -3.66 4.18 -4.58
N GLN A 38 -3.92 4.19 -5.88
CA GLN A 38 -2.89 4.01 -6.90
C GLN A 38 -2.34 5.38 -7.28
N ILE A 39 -1.11 5.66 -6.87
CA ILE A 39 -0.47 6.98 -6.95
C ILE A 39 0.50 7.00 -8.13
N HIS A 40 0.22 7.86 -9.10
CA HIS A 40 0.96 8.02 -10.34
C HIS A 40 1.75 9.31 -10.29
N ARG A 41 3.06 9.23 -10.47
CA ARG A 41 3.88 10.40 -10.79
C ARG A 41 4.24 10.39 -12.28
N LEU A 42 3.79 11.42 -12.99
CA LEU A 42 3.98 11.55 -14.43
C LEU A 42 5.31 12.24 -14.78
N ALA A 43 5.67 12.23 -16.06
CA ALA A 43 6.92 12.80 -16.58
C ALA A 43 7.08 14.31 -16.29
N ASP A 44 5.97 15.05 -16.20
CA ASP A 44 5.95 16.47 -15.85
C ASP A 44 6.06 16.71 -14.33
N GLY A 45 6.20 15.65 -13.54
CA GLY A 45 6.28 15.68 -12.08
C GLY A 45 4.92 15.77 -11.39
N SER A 46 3.82 15.86 -12.13
CA SER A 46 2.47 15.90 -11.55
C SER A 46 2.09 14.56 -10.92
N ILE A 47 1.32 14.63 -9.84
CA ILE A 47 0.85 13.45 -9.10
C ILE A 47 -0.67 13.30 -9.28
N GLN A 48 -1.07 12.13 -9.75
CA GLN A 48 -2.46 11.71 -9.87
C GLN A 48 -2.74 10.52 -8.95
N ILE A 49 -3.89 10.52 -8.30
CA ILE A 49 -4.28 9.47 -7.36
C ILE A 49 -5.57 8.85 -7.87
N TYR A 50 -5.58 7.53 -8.01
CA TYR A 50 -6.72 6.76 -8.49
C TYR A 50 -7.23 5.82 -7.41
N SER A 51 -8.56 5.73 -7.28
CA SER A 51 -9.19 4.76 -6.40
C SER A 51 -9.07 3.34 -6.98
N ARG A 52 -9.47 2.35 -6.19
CA ARG A 52 -9.62 0.95 -6.62
C ARG A 52 -10.39 0.79 -7.95
N ASN A 53 -11.39 1.63 -8.19
CA ASN A 53 -12.24 1.55 -9.39
C ASN A 53 -11.80 2.52 -10.49
N ALA A 54 -10.53 2.92 -10.50
CA ALA A 54 -9.94 3.85 -11.47
C ALA A 54 -10.56 5.27 -11.46
N GLU A 55 -11.27 5.66 -10.41
CA GLU A 55 -11.77 7.02 -10.26
C GLU A 55 -10.64 7.96 -9.82
N ASN A 56 -10.55 9.13 -10.44
CA ASN A 56 -9.55 10.12 -10.05
C ASN A 56 -9.93 10.79 -8.71
N GLN A 57 -9.08 10.61 -7.70
CA GLN A 57 -9.21 11.14 -6.34
C GLN A 57 -8.15 12.22 -6.04
N SER A 58 -7.51 12.77 -7.07
CA SER A 58 -6.39 13.70 -6.92
C SER A 58 -6.76 14.99 -6.17
N GLU A 59 -8.00 15.47 -6.27
CA GLU A 59 -8.47 16.68 -5.57
C GLU A 59 -8.88 16.41 -4.12
N LYS A 60 -9.16 15.16 -3.77
CA LYS A 60 -9.51 14.72 -2.41
C LYS A 60 -8.29 14.69 -1.47
N TYR A 61 -7.12 14.45 -2.06
CA TYR A 61 -5.91 14.08 -1.34
C TYR A 61 -4.69 14.97 -1.68
N PRO A 62 -4.76 16.30 -1.50
CA PRO A 62 -3.61 17.19 -1.73
C PRO A 62 -2.44 16.89 -0.77
N ASP A 63 -2.75 16.52 0.47
CA ASP A 63 -1.80 16.14 1.53
C ASP A 63 -1.07 14.82 1.21
N VAL A 64 -1.76 13.84 0.62
CA VAL A 64 -1.14 12.58 0.16
C VAL A 64 -0.11 12.84 -0.94
N LYS A 65 -0.41 13.76 -1.87
CA LYS A 65 0.56 14.14 -2.93
C LYS A 65 1.84 14.73 -2.34
N LEU A 66 1.72 15.58 -1.32
CA LEU A 66 2.87 16.16 -0.64
C LEU A 66 3.65 15.08 0.11
N ALA A 67 2.97 14.21 0.85
CA ALA A 67 3.59 13.15 1.64
C ALA A 67 4.38 12.16 0.76
N VAL A 68 3.80 11.68 -0.34
CA VAL A 68 4.49 10.75 -1.26
C VAL A 68 5.66 11.42 -1.99
N GLN A 69 5.56 12.72 -2.27
CA GLN A 69 6.65 13.48 -2.88
C GLN A 69 7.82 13.67 -1.91
N ASP A 70 7.55 13.96 -0.63
CA ASP A 70 8.57 14.08 0.43
C ASP A 70 9.21 12.74 0.81
N ALA A 71 8.46 11.64 0.64
CA ALA A 71 8.96 10.28 0.87
C ALA A 71 9.87 9.77 -0.26
N LEU A 72 9.88 10.41 -1.44
CA LEU A 72 10.70 9.98 -2.56
C LEU A 72 12.18 10.26 -2.27
N GLY A 73 13.02 9.23 -2.43
CA GLY A 73 14.46 9.37 -2.22
C GLY A 73 15.09 10.41 -3.16
N PRO A 74 16.18 11.09 -2.74
CA PRO A 74 16.78 12.19 -3.49
C PRO A 74 17.19 11.79 -4.91
N ASP A 75 17.71 10.58 -5.08
CA ASP A 75 18.15 10.03 -6.36
C ASP A 75 16.99 9.62 -7.29
N CYS A 76 15.76 9.61 -6.78
CA CYS A 76 14.56 9.19 -7.50
C CYS A 76 13.65 10.36 -7.87
N THR A 77 14.05 11.60 -7.56
CA THR A 77 13.23 12.82 -7.73
C THR A 77 12.80 13.13 -9.15
N ASN A 78 13.38 12.52 -10.18
CA ASN A 78 12.98 12.69 -11.59
C ASN A 78 12.26 11.47 -12.18
N SER A 79 12.06 10.41 -11.40
CA SER A 79 11.47 9.16 -11.89
C SER A 79 9.95 9.21 -11.97
N GLN A 80 9.42 8.58 -13.01
CA GLN A 80 7.99 8.29 -13.14
C GLN A 80 7.68 6.99 -12.40
N TYR A 81 6.57 6.95 -11.68
CA TYR A 81 6.19 5.75 -10.94
C TYR A 81 4.69 5.55 -10.81
N ILE A 82 4.31 4.29 -10.56
CA ILE A 82 2.97 3.90 -10.12
C ILE A 82 3.13 3.13 -8.82
N LEU A 83 2.77 3.76 -7.71
CA LEU A 83 2.78 3.21 -6.37
C LEU A 83 1.39 2.68 -6.01
N ASP A 84 1.31 1.50 -5.41
CA ASP A 84 0.07 0.93 -4.86
C ASP A 84 0.15 0.99 -3.33
N ALA A 85 -0.84 1.63 -2.72
CA ALA A 85 -0.86 1.93 -1.30
C ALA A 85 -2.28 1.94 -0.72
N GLU A 86 -2.37 1.83 0.60
CA GLU A 86 -3.61 2.11 1.34
C GLU A 86 -3.49 3.46 2.04
N VAL A 87 -4.47 4.34 1.85
CA VAL A 87 -4.57 5.61 2.59
C VAL A 87 -5.50 5.37 3.77
N VAL A 88 -4.99 5.56 4.98
CA VAL A 88 -5.67 5.18 6.22
C VAL A 88 -5.77 6.39 7.14
N ALA A 89 -6.91 6.61 7.77
CA ALA A 89 -7.07 7.66 8.77
C ALA A 89 -6.25 7.34 10.03
N ILE A 90 -5.56 8.32 10.57
CA ILE A 90 -4.73 8.17 11.78
C ILE A 90 -4.99 9.28 12.79
N ASN A 91 -4.70 8.98 14.05
CA ASN A 91 -4.52 10.01 15.07
C ASN A 91 -3.09 10.59 14.93
N PRO A 92 -2.93 11.89 14.62
CA PRO A 92 -1.61 12.47 14.35
C PRO A 92 -0.73 12.65 15.60
N GLN A 93 -1.30 12.52 16.82
CA GLN A 93 -0.54 12.59 18.07
C GLN A 93 -0.05 11.21 18.53
N THR A 94 -0.82 10.16 18.28
CA THR A 94 -0.52 8.79 18.77
C THR A 94 -0.12 7.82 17.67
N ASN A 95 -0.22 8.22 16.40
CA ASN A 95 -0.04 7.39 15.20
C ASN A 95 -0.96 6.16 15.14
N GLN A 96 -2.02 6.14 15.94
CA GLN A 96 -2.98 5.04 15.94
C GLN A 96 -3.87 5.09 14.69
N ILE A 97 -4.08 3.93 14.08
CA ILE A 97 -5.05 3.75 13.00
C ILE A 97 -6.46 4.02 13.52
N LEU A 98 -7.22 4.79 12.76
CA LEU A 98 -8.64 5.07 13.01
C LEU A 98 -9.52 4.23 12.08
N PRO A 99 -10.76 3.92 12.50
CA PRO A 99 -11.69 3.16 11.65
C PRO A 99 -11.94 3.86 10.32
N PHE A 100 -12.18 3.08 9.26
CA PHE A 100 -12.45 3.58 7.90
C PHE A 100 -13.56 4.64 7.83
N GLN A 101 -14.58 4.56 8.69
CA GLN A 101 -15.64 5.58 8.75
C GLN A 101 -15.10 6.99 9.03
N SER A 102 -13.98 7.09 9.76
CA SER A 102 -13.30 8.37 9.99
C SER A 102 -12.76 8.96 8.69
N LEU A 103 -12.18 8.12 7.82
CA LEU A 103 -11.68 8.51 6.51
C LEU A 103 -12.81 9.00 5.59
N GLN A 104 -13.99 8.37 5.67
CA GLN A 104 -15.17 8.74 4.87
C GLN A 104 -15.70 10.16 5.16
N THR A 105 -15.32 10.77 6.29
CA THR A 105 -15.71 12.14 6.63
C THR A 105 -14.90 13.20 5.89
N ARG A 106 -13.84 12.81 5.17
CA ARG A 106 -13.04 13.74 4.36
C ARG A 106 -13.87 14.32 3.20
N ALA A 107 -13.67 15.60 2.93
CA ALA A 107 -14.21 16.27 1.76
C ALA A 107 -13.71 15.59 0.47
N ARG A 108 -14.56 15.54 -0.56
CA ARG A 108 -14.31 14.76 -1.77
C ARG A 108 -13.68 15.53 -2.93
N ARG A 109 -13.76 16.88 -2.92
CA ARG A 109 -13.31 17.76 -4.00
C ARG A 109 -12.82 19.09 -3.43
N ASP A 110 -12.02 19.80 -4.22
CA ASP A 110 -11.49 21.14 -3.94
C ASP A 110 -10.88 21.29 -2.54
N VAL A 111 -10.21 20.23 -2.07
CA VAL A 111 -9.61 20.22 -0.73
C VAL A 111 -8.29 20.99 -0.79
N SER A 112 -8.14 22.01 0.03
CA SER A 112 -6.82 22.60 0.31
C SER A 112 -6.14 21.88 1.48
N VAL A 113 -4.81 21.86 1.50
CA VAL A 113 -4.04 21.21 2.58
C VAL A 113 -4.39 21.78 3.95
N ALA A 114 -4.66 23.09 4.04
CA ALA A 114 -5.02 23.77 5.27
C ALA A 114 -6.41 23.37 5.81
N GLU A 115 -7.29 22.80 4.97
CA GLU A 115 -8.65 22.38 5.34
C GLU A 115 -8.74 20.89 5.70
N VAL A 116 -7.64 20.15 5.59
CA VAL A 116 -7.59 18.72 5.95
C VAL A 116 -7.74 18.57 7.47
N LYS A 117 -8.89 18.05 7.91
CA LYS A 117 -9.18 17.78 9.33
C LYS A 117 -8.82 16.37 9.78
N VAL A 118 -8.91 15.40 8.87
CA VAL A 118 -8.61 13.99 9.15
C VAL A 118 -7.22 13.70 8.61
N ALA A 119 -6.27 13.53 9.52
CA ALA A 119 -4.91 13.13 9.17
C ALA A 119 -4.93 11.70 8.60
N VAL A 120 -4.07 11.46 7.62
CA VAL A 120 -3.94 10.15 6.98
C VAL A 120 -2.48 9.73 6.89
N CYS A 121 -2.26 8.42 6.88
CA CYS A 121 -0.98 7.79 6.57
C CYS A 121 -1.10 6.99 5.27
N ILE A 122 -0.05 7.02 4.47
CA ILE A 122 0.13 6.19 3.27
C ILE A 122 0.87 4.92 3.70
N PHE A 123 0.21 3.76 3.61
CA PHE A 123 0.82 2.45 3.77
C PHE A 123 1.14 1.85 2.41
N ALA A 124 2.35 2.10 1.91
CA ALA A 124 2.81 1.67 0.60
C ALA A 124 3.14 0.17 0.58
N PHE A 125 2.56 -0.59 -0.35
CA PHE A 125 2.70 -2.06 -0.36
C PHE A 125 3.15 -2.66 -1.70
N ASP A 126 3.14 -1.91 -2.81
CA ASP A 126 3.67 -2.39 -4.10
C ASP A 126 4.12 -1.22 -5.00
N LEU A 127 4.97 -1.52 -5.97
CA LEU A 127 5.45 -0.58 -6.99
C LEU A 127 5.32 -1.23 -8.37
N LEU A 128 4.41 -0.69 -9.18
CA LEU A 128 3.96 -1.31 -10.42
C LEU A 128 4.73 -0.79 -11.64
N TYR A 129 5.27 0.42 -11.53
CA TYR A 129 6.05 1.08 -12.56
C TYR A 129 7.10 1.97 -11.90
N PHE A 130 8.32 1.96 -12.42
CA PHE A 130 9.37 2.91 -12.05
C PHE A 130 10.31 3.11 -13.25
N ASP A 131 10.07 4.16 -14.04
CA ASP A 131 10.68 4.44 -15.35
C ASP A 131 10.59 3.30 -16.41
N LYS A 132 10.12 2.13 -15.99
CA LYS A 132 9.79 0.94 -16.76
C LYS A 132 8.69 0.17 -16.01
N PRO A 133 7.88 -0.66 -16.72
CA PRO A 133 6.93 -1.55 -16.07
C PRO A 133 7.63 -2.54 -15.15
N LEU A 134 7.08 -2.72 -13.94
CA LEU A 134 7.54 -3.72 -12.96
C LEU A 134 6.51 -4.83 -12.76
N ILE A 135 5.32 -4.74 -13.36
CA ILE A 135 4.21 -5.69 -13.16
C ILE A 135 4.58 -7.14 -13.51
N HIS A 136 5.55 -7.35 -14.40
CA HIS A 136 6.05 -8.67 -14.79
C HIS A 136 7.19 -9.18 -13.91
N ASP A 137 7.70 -8.35 -13.00
CA ASP A 137 8.73 -8.74 -12.05
C ASP A 137 8.09 -9.39 -10.81
N PRO A 138 8.72 -10.39 -10.17
CA PRO A 138 8.25 -10.95 -8.92
C PRO A 138 8.14 -9.91 -7.80
N LEU A 139 7.19 -10.09 -6.86
CA LEU A 139 6.94 -9.16 -5.75
C LEU A 139 8.21 -8.82 -4.97
N LYS A 140 9.12 -9.77 -4.75
CA LYS A 140 10.39 -9.50 -4.06
C LYS A 140 11.16 -8.34 -4.72
N GLN A 141 11.24 -8.33 -6.05
CA GLN A 141 11.97 -7.30 -6.80
C GLN A 141 11.21 -5.96 -6.78
N ARG A 142 9.88 -5.99 -6.95
CA ARG A 142 9.03 -4.78 -6.85
C ARG A 142 9.12 -4.13 -5.47
N ARG A 143 9.06 -4.94 -4.41
CA ARG A 143 9.18 -4.51 -3.01
C ARG A 143 10.58 -3.97 -2.68
N GLU A 144 11.63 -4.59 -3.19
CA GLU A 144 13.00 -4.07 -3.05
C GLU A 144 13.14 -2.72 -3.77
N LYS A 145 12.61 -2.60 -4.99
CA LYS A 145 12.61 -1.32 -5.71
C LYS A 145 11.82 -0.24 -4.97
N LEU A 146 10.66 -0.58 -4.41
CA LEU A 146 9.89 0.31 -3.53
C LEU A 146 10.74 0.81 -2.35
N ARG A 147 11.35 -0.11 -1.60
CA ARG A 147 12.11 0.22 -0.37
C ARG A 147 13.43 0.94 -0.62
N THR A 148 13.98 0.86 -1.83
CA THR A 148 15.20 1.58 -2.23
C THR A 148 14.88 2.97 -2.79
N CYS A 149 13.70 3.17 -3.37
CA CYS A 149 13.30 4.44 -3.98
C CYS A 149 12.56 5.40 -3.03
N PHE A 150 11.99 4.88 -1.94
CA PHE A 150 11.22 5.66 -0.98
C PHE A 150 11.80 5.54 0.43
N VAL A 151 11.56 6.54 1.26
CA VAL A 151 12.00 6.63 2.66
C VAL A 151 10.76 6.82 3.53
N GLU A 152 10.68 6.07 4.63
CA GLU A 152 9.59 6.24 5.59
C GLU A 152 9.66 7.62 6.24
N LYS A 153 8.50 8.29 6.31
CA LYS A 153 8.30 9.63 6.88
C LYS A 153 7.12 9.56 7.83
N GLU A 154 7.33 9.00 9.01
CA GLU A 154 6.28 8.90 10.00
C GLU A 154 5.78 10.30 10.43
N PRO A 155 4.45 10.50 10.57
CA PRO A 155 3.39 9.48 10.45
C PRO A 155 2.70 9.45 9.07
N LEU A 156 3.26 10.10 8.04
CA LEU A 156 2.56 10.37 6.77
C LEU A 156 2.81 9.31 5.70
N PHE A 157 3.97 8.65 5.70
CA PHE A 157 4.32 7.61 4.73
C PHE A 157 5.13 6.50 5.40
N THR A 158 4.69 5.26 5.25
CA THR A 158 5.37 4.06 5.75
C THR A 158 5.13 2.91 4.77
N PHE A 159 6.01 1.91 4.80
CA PHE A 159 5.74 0.67 4.08
C PHE A 159 4.70 -0.16 4.84
N ALA A 160 3.92 -0.96 4.13
CA ALA A 160 3.06 -1.93 4.77
C ALA A 160 3.89 -2.84 5.69
N LYS A 161 3.48 -2.87 6.97
CA LYS A 161 4.11 -3.71 7.98
C LYS A 161 3.87 -5.15 7.59
N GLY A 162 4.97 -5.89 7.45
CA GLY A 162 4.91 -7.28 7.05
C GLY A 162 6.08 -8.09 7.57
N ARG A 163 5.93 -9.41 7.55
CA ARG A 163 6.98 -10.39 7.86
C ARG A 163 7.02 -11.44 6.77
N ASP A 164 8.24 -11.73 6.31
CA ASP A 164 8.48 -12.91 5.48
C ASP A 164 8.47 -14.12 6.41
N MET A 165 7.57 -15.05 6.16
CA MET A 165 7.28 -16.16 7.07
C MET A 165 7.51 -17.48 6.36
N ASN A 166 8.08 -18.43 7.09
CA ASN A 166 8.25 -19.81 6.66
C ASN A 166 7.57 -20.80 7.61
N ASP A 167 7.14 -20.34 8.79
CA ASP A 167 6.44 -21.14 9.79
C ASP A 167 4.95 -20.77 9.85
N PRO A 168 4.04 -21.70 9.52
CA PRO A 168 2.60 -21.57 9.72
C PRO A 168 2.17 -21.10 11.11
N GLY A 169 2.85 -21.54 12.17
CA GLY A 169 2.47 -21.25 13.56
C GLY A 169 2.53 -19.77 13.90
N GLU A 170 3.48 -19.04 13.31
CA GLU A 170 3.68 -17.59 13.55
C GLU A 170 2.60 -16.72 12.88
N ILE A 171 1.88 -17.25 11.88
CA ILE A 171 0.86 -16.50 11.15
C ILE A 171 -0.31 -16.13 12.07
N THR A 172 -0.68 -17.03 12.98
CA THR A 172 -1.81 -16.82 13.92
C THR A 172 -1.54 -15.66 14.86
N ASP A 173 -0.36 -15.64 15.48
CA ASP A 173 0.03 -14.58 16.40
C ASP A 173 0.14 -13.24 15.67
N TYR A 174 0.66 -13.25 14.45
CA TYR A 174 0.77 -12.05 13.64
C TYR A 174 -0.59 -11.53 13.14
N LEU A 175 -1.54 -12.43 12.88
CA LEU A 175 -2.92 -12.06 12.58
C LEU A 175 -3.54 -11.36 13.79
N HIS A 176 -3.43 -11.91 14.99
CA HIS A 176 -3.91 -11.27 16.21
C HIS A 176 -3.22 -9.92 16.47
N GLU A 177 -1.91 -9.82 16.23
CA GLU A 177 -1.16 -8.56 16.32
C GLU A 177 -1.73 -7.50 15.36
N SER A 178 -2.02 -7.87 14.11
CA SER A 178 -2.59 -6.96 13.10
C SER A 178 -3.96 -6.44 13.50
N VAL A 179 -4.85 -7.31 13.98
CA VAL A 179 -6.21 -6.93 14.41
C VAL A 179 -6.17 -6.04 15.65
N LYS A 180 -5.30 -6.36 16.62
CA LYS A 180 -5.07 -5.49 17.79
C LYS A 180 -4.51 -4.11 17.39
N GLY A 181 -3.78 -4.05 16.28
CA GLY A 181 -3.28 -2.82 15.66
C GLY A 181 -4.31 -2.03 14.86
N GLY A 182 -5.57 -2.46 14.80
CA GLY A 182 -6.65 -1.78 14.07
C GLY A 182 -6.72 -2.14 12.57
N CYS A 183 -6.06 -3.22 12.15
CA CYS A 183 -6.15 -3.74 10.78
C CYS A 183 -7.24 -4.81 10.65
N GLU A 184 -7.68 -5.10 9.42
CA GLU A 184 -8.70 -6.10 9.13
C GLU A 184 -8.17 -7.55 9.19
N GLY A 185 -6.84 -7.71 9.20
CA GLY A 185 -6.16 -9.00 9.22
C GLY A 185 -4.86 -8.96 8.43
N LEU A 186 -4.57 -10.03 7.68
CA LEU A 186 -3.36 -10.18 6.87
C LEU A 186 -3.66 -10.35 5.38
N MET A 187 -2.80 -9.76 4.56
CA MET A 187 -2.62 -10.06 3.15
C MET A 187 -1.45 -11.03 3.03
N VAL A 188 -1.65 -12.17 2.37
CA VAL A 188 -0.57 -13.14 2.12
C VAL A 188 -0.19 -13.11 0.65
N LYS A 189 1.10 -12.88 0.37
CA LYS A 189 1.60 -12.65 -0.99
C LYS A 189 2.83 -13.49 -1.25
N GLN A 190 2.86 -14.19 -2.38
CA GLN A 190 4.05 -14.92 -2.82
C GLN A 190 5.16 -13.94 -3.22
N LEU A 191 6.39 -14.20 -2.81
CA LEU A 191 7.52 -13.30 -3.06
C LEU A 191 8.25 -13.61 -4.37
N LEU A 192 8.30 -14.88 -4.76
CA LEU A 192 9.10 -15.38 -5.87
C LEU A 192 8.29 -16.32 -6.76
N GLY A 193 8.80 -16.54 -7.98
CA GLY A 193 8.19 -17.43 -8.96
C GLY A 193 7.12 -16.75 -9.83
N PRO A 194 6.55 -17.49 -10.80
CA PRO A 194 5.62 -16.92 -11.79
C PRO A 194 4.35 -16.34 -11.18
N ALA A 195 3.83 -16.94 -10.11
CA ALA A 195 2.62 -16.48 -9.42
C ALA A 195 2.84 -15.24 -8.52
N ALA A 196 4.08 -14.73 -8.44
CA ALA A 196 4.43 -13.52 -7.68
C ALA A 196 4.43 -12.24 -8.54
N THR A 197 4.11 -12.33 -9.83
CA THR A 197 3.93 -11.14 -10.68
C THR A 197 2.65 -10.38 -10.29
N TYR A 198 2.52 -9.14 -10.74
CA TYR A 198 1.28 -8.39 -10.57
C TYR A 198 0.31 -8.77 -11.70
N GLU A 199 -0.86 -9.30 -11.33
CA GLU A 199 -1.91 -9.72 -12.27
C GLU A 199 -3.09 -8.74 -12.19
N PRO A 200 -3.19 -7.77 -13.11
CA PRO A 200 -4.36 -6.91 -13.18
C PRO A 200 -5.62 -7.73 -13.45
N ALA A 201 -6.70 -7.42 -12.72
CA ALA A 201 -8.00 -8.07 -12.90
C ALA A 201 -8.73 -7.65 -14.19
#